data_AF-A0A538T8B7-F1
#
_entry.id   AF-A0A538T8B7-F1
#
_cell.length_a   1.000
_cell.length_b   1.000
_cell.length_c   1.000
_cell.angle_alpha   90.00
_cell.angle_beta   90.00
_cell.angle_gamma   90.00
#
_symmetry.space_group_name_H-M   'P 1'
#
loop_
_entity.id
_entity.type
_entity.pdbx_description
1 polymer ?
#
loop_
_entity_poly.entity_id
_entity_poly.type
_entity_poly.pdbx_seq_one_letter_code
_entity_poly.pdbx_strand_id
1 'polypeptide(L)'
;MSLFSRIVAISDCFDAMTAHRSYRRTPFTPYEALHHMLVANREKFDPLLIKAFVNTVGMYPAGTVVLLDTNEIGVVTEHNSRDIFRPKVKIVADRDRKKVDGALVDLSKREEGSDTYAVGIVSALIPEEYGVNVADALT
;
A
#
# COMPACT_ATOMS: atom_id res chain seq x y z
N MET A 1 12.61 27.59 0.72
CA MET A 1 11.23 27.04 0.75
C MET A 1 10.68 27.12 2.17
N SER A 2 9.42 27.53 2.33
CA SER A 2 8.75 27.45 3.64
C SER A 2 8.49 25.99 4.04
N LEU A 3 8.09 25.76 5.29
CA LEU A 3 7.65 24.44 5.77
C LEU A 3 6.48 23.90 4.92
N PHE A 4 5.45 24.72 4.72
CA PHE A 4 4.25 24.33 3.97
C PHE A 4 4.57 24.01 2.51
N SER A 5 5.46 24.75 1.85
CA SER A 5 5.88 24.44 0.49
C SER A 5 6.57 23.08 0.37
N ARG A 6 7.31 22.64 1.40
CA ARG A 6 7.95 21.32 1.40
C ARG A 6 6.93 20.19 1.59
N ILE A 7 5.91 20.40 2.43
CA ILE A 7 4.81 19.45 2.62
C ILE A 7 4.06 19.26 1.30
N VAL A 8 3.65 20.36 0.66
CA VAL A 8 2.95 20.31 -0.63
C VAL A 8 3.79 19.62 -1.71
N ALA A 9 5.09 19.89 -1.77
CA ALA A 9 5.99 19.25 -2.73
C ALA A 9 6.07 17.72 -2.55
N ILE A 10 6.02 17.21 -1.31
CA ILE A 10 6.00 15.76 -1.05
C ILE A 10 4.68 15.16 -1.55
N SER A 11 3.55 15.77 -1.17
CA SER A 11 2.22 15.29 -1.59
C SER A 11 2.05 15.30 -3.11
N ASP A 12 2.46 16.39 -3.77
CA ASP A 12 2.40 16.54 -5.24
C ASP A 12 3.29 15.50 -5.95
N CYS A 13 4.49 15.24 -5.43
CA CYS A 13 5.38 14.23 -5.99
C CYS A 13 4.80 12.82 -5.86
N PHE A 14 4.19 12.49 -4.72
CA PHE A 14 3.53 11.20 -4.52
C PHE A 14 2.32 11.02 -5.45
N ASP A 15 1.47 12.04 -5.54
CA ASP A 15 0.32 12.06 -6.45
C ASP A 15 0.78 11.92 -7.90
N ALA A 16 1.80 12.66 -8.33
CA ALA A 16 2.33 12.56 -9.69
C ALA A 16 2.94 11.17 -10.03
N MET A 17 3.44 10.42 -9.05
CA MET A 17 3.97 9.06 -9.25
C MET A 17 2.86 8.01 -9.34
N THR A 18 1.81 8.17 -8.54
CA THR A 18 0.70 7.21 -8.40
C THR A 18 -0.47 7.51 -9.34
N ALA A 19 -0.58 8.75 -9.84
CA ALA A 19 -1.63 9.14 -10.76
C ALA A 19 -1.57 8.31 -12.05
N HIS A 20 -2.69 7.66 -12.37
CA HIS A 20 -2.99 7.11 -13.68
C HIS A 20 -3.13 8.26 -14.70
N ARG A 21 -2.01 8.85 -15.13
CA ARG A 21 -2.03 9.68 -16.33
C ARG A 21 -2.22 8.74 -17.51
N SER A 22 -3.27 8.95 -18.30
CA SER A 22 -3.69 8.16 -19.48
C SER A 22 -2.61 7.93 -20.57
N TYR A 23 -1.37 8.38 -20.36
CA TYR A 23 -0.25 8.28 -21.28
C TYR A 23 0.97 7.52 -20.73
N ARG A 24 0.92 7.04 -19.47
CA ARG A 24 2.01 6.24 -18.87
C ARG A 24 1.58 4.78 -18.83
N ARG A 25 2.35 3.91 -19.51
CA ARG A 25 2.02 2.48 -19.70
C ARG A 25 1.90 1.69 -18.39
N THR A 26 2.48 2.17 -17.30
CA THR A 26 2.38 1.56 -15.97
C THR A 26 2.65 2.65 -14.91
N PRO A 27 1.65 3.14 -14.14
CA PRO A 27 1.90 3.99 -12.97
C PRO A 27 2.58 3.17 -11.87
N PHE A 28 3.31 3.86 -10.99
CA PHE A 28 3.83 3.20 -9.79
C PHE A 28 2.65 2.84 -8.89
N THR A 29 2.69 1.64 -8.30
CA THR A 29 1.84 1.35 -7.14
C THR A 29 2.16 2.33 -6.01
N PRO A 30 1.23 2.63 -5.09
CA PRO A 30 1.51 3.46 -3.92
C PRO A 30 2.74 3.01 -3.14
N TYR A 31 2.93 1.69 -3.00
CA TYR A 31 4.10 1.08 -2.39
C TYR A 31 5.38 1.46 -3.14
N GLU A 32 5.43 1.29 -4.45
CA GLU A 32 6.63 1.61 -5.25
C GLU A 32 6.92 3.11 -5.25
N ALA A 33 5.90 3.97 -5.30
CA ALA A 33 6.07 5.41 -5.23
C ALA A 33 6.70 5.82 -3.89
N LEU A 34 6.17 5.34 -2.76
CA LEU A 34 6.74 5.60 -1.44
C LEU A 34 8.15 5.03 -1.31
N HIS A 35 8.38 3.80 -1.78
CA HIS A 35 9.70 3.17 -1.78
C HIS A 35 10.71 4.00 -2.58
N HIS A 36 10.33 4.46 -3.76
CA HIS A 36 11.16 5.30 -4.61
C HIS A 36 11.43 6.67 -3.98
N MET A 37 10.44 7.29 -3.33
CA MET A 37 10.64 8.55 -2.58
C MET A 37 11.58 8.39 -1.39
N LEU A 38 11.49 7.27 -0.66
CA LEU A 38 12.30 6.98 0.52
C LEU A 38 13.75 6.56 0.21
N VAL A 39 13.95 5.77 -0.85
CA VAL A 39 15.24 5.16 -1.17
C VAL A 39 15.95 5.93 -2.28
N ALA A 40 15.32 6.10 -3.44
CA ALA A 40 15.96 6.66 -4.63
C ALA A 40 16.04 8.19 -4.62
N ASN A 41 15.10 8.87 -3.94
CA ASN A 41 15.04 10.33 -3.88
C ASN A 41 15.23 10.88 -2.46
N ARG A 42 15.87 10.11 -1.56
CA ARG A 42 16.03 10.49 -0.15
C ARG A 42 16.63 11.89 0.04
N GLU A 43 17.56 12.30 -0.82
CA GLU A 43 18.24 13.59 -0.75
C GLU A 43 17.38 14.77 -1.23
N LYS A 44 16.28 14.52 -1.95
CA LYS A 44 15.38 15.56 -2.47
C LYS A 44 14.35 16.01 -1.45
N PHE A 45 14.14 15.25 -0.39
CA PHE A 45 13.10 15.51 0.61
C PHE A 45 13.71 15.73 1.99
N ASP A 46 13.05 16.58 2.77
CA ASP A 46 13.34 16.73 4.19
C ASP A 46 13.05 15.40 4.91
N PRO A 47 14.03 14.77 5.58
CA PRO A 47 13.87 13.44 6.17
C PRO A 47 12.75 13.35 7.21
N LEU A 48 12.49 14.43 7.95
CA LEU A 48 11.42 14.46 8.94
C LEU A 48 10.05 14.50 8.25
N LEU A 49 9.93 15.30 7.20
CA LEU A 49 8.66 15.47 6.49
C LEU A 49 8.27 14.23 5.69
N ILE A 50 9.23 13.59 4.98
CA ILE A 50 8.93 12.35 4.25
C ILE A 50 8.55 11.21 5.20
N LYS A 51 9.19 11.14 6.37
CA LYS A 51 8.84 10.16 7.41
C LYS A 51 7.45 10.41 7.98
N ALA A 52 7.10 11.67 8.25
CA ALA A 52 5.76 12.05 8.70
C ALA A 52 4.69 11.71 7.65
N PHE A 53 4.99 11.97 6.37
CA PHE A 53 4.11 11.62 5.26
C PHE A 53 3.86 10.11 5.18
N VAL A 54 4.92 9.29 5.20
CA VAL A 54 4.81 7.81 5.17
C VAL A 54 4.04 7.28 6.38
N ASN A 55 4.25 7.83 7.58
CA ASN A 55 3.49 7.44 8.76
C ASN A 55 2.01 7.81 8.68
N THR A 56 1.66 8.85 7.91
CA THR A 56 0.28 9.31 7.73
C THR A 56 -0.44 8.50 6.66
N VAL A 57 0.24 8.21 5.56
CA VAL A 57 -0.33 7.52 4.40
C VAL A 57 -0.25 5.99 4.56
N GLY A 58 0.71 5.50 5.35
CA GLY A 58 1.08 4.09 5.45
C GLY A 58 1.96 3.66 4.27
N MET A 59 2.73 2.58 4.45
CA MET A 59 3.50 1.98 3.33
C MET A 59 2.57 1.30 2.32
N TYR A 60 1.41 0.85 2.80
CA TYR A 60 0.33 0.29 1.99
C TYR A 60 -0.96 1.07 2.29
N PRO A 61 -1.25 2.13 1.52
CA PRO A 61 -2.47 2.92 1.69
C PRO A 61 -3.73 2.12 1.36
N ALA A 62 -4.88 2.58 1.85
CA ALA A 62 -6.18 2.01 1.47
C ALA A 62 -6.35 1.98 -0.06
N GLY A 63 -6.87 0.87 -0.56
CA GLY A 63 -7.00 0.58 -1.98
C GLY A 63 -5.79 -0.09 -2.63
N THR A 64 -4.66 -0.23 -1.93
CA THR A 64 -3.51 -0.98 -2.46
C THR A 64 -3.86 -2.46 -2.57
N VAL A 65 -3.64 -3.05 -3.75
CA VAL A 65 -3.79 -4.50 -3.96
C VAL A 65 -2.48 -5.19 -3.59
N VAL A 66 -2.56 -6.26 -2.81
CA VAL A 66 -1.40 -6.98 -2.29
C VAL A 66 -1.54 -8.49 -2.49
N LEU A 67 -0.43 -9.14 -2.79
CA LEU A 67 -0.29 -10.59 -2.72
C LEU A 67 0.13 -10.97 -1.30
N LEU A 68 -0.61 -11.89 -0.68
CA LEU A 68 -0.28 -12.42 0.64
C LEU A 68 0.58 -13.68 0.53
N ASP A 69 1.32 -14.00 1.59
CA ASP A 69 2.12 -15.23 1.68
C ASP A 69 1.28 -16.52 1.69
N THR A 70 -0.02 -16.40 1.98
CA THR A 70 -1.02 -17.45 1.78
C THR A 70 -1.38 -17.69 0.31
N ASN A 71 -0.81 -16.91 -0.62
CA ASN A 71 -1.11 -16.88 -2.06
C ASN A 71 -2.50 -16.31 -2.41
N GLU A 72 -3.15 -15.65 -1.45
CA GLU A 72 -4.41 -14.94 -1.65
C GLU A 72 -4.14 -13.48 -2.09
N ILE A 73 -5.11 -12.86 -2.76
CA ILE A 73 -5.04 -11.45 -3.13
C ILE A 73 -5.96 -10.66 -2.22
N GLY A 74 -5.39 -9.63 -1.59
CA GLY A 74 -6.11 -8.71 -0.71
C GLY A 74 -6.11 -7.28 -1.23
N VAL A 75 -7.15 -6.52 -0.86
CA VAL A 75 -7.17 -5.06 -0.98
C VAL A 75 -7.02 -4.47 0.42
N VAL A 76 -6.09 -3.55 0.60
CA VAL A 76 -5.93 -2.83 1.87
C VAL A 76 -7.15 -1.96 2.12
N THR A 77 -7.80 -2.16 3.26
CA THR A 77 -8.97 -1.36 3.67
C THR A 77 -8.60 -0.31 4.71
N GLU A 78 -7.62 -0.60 5.56
CA GLU A 78 -7.19 0.29 6.63
C GLU A 78 -5.67 0.20 6.81
N HIS A 79 -4.99 1.35 6.77
CA HIS A 79 -3.58 1.41 7.12
C HIS A 79 -3.40 1.31 8.63
N ASN A 80 -2.25 0.81 9.09
CA ASN A 80 -1.95 0.70 10.51
C ASN A 80 -0.87 1.72 10.89
N SER A 81 -1.25 2.70 11.72
CA SER A 81 -0.35 3.77 12.15
C SER A 81 0.70 3.33 13.18
N ARG A 82 0.51 2.17 13.84
CA ARG A 82 1.49 1.58 14.77
C ARG A 82 2.55 0.75 14.04
N ASP A 83 2.16 0.08 12.96
CA ASP A 83 3.05 -0.67 12.09
C ASP A 83 2.61 -0.50 10.63
N ILE A 84 3.32 0.37 9.90
CA ILE A 84 3.00 0.75 8.52
C ILE A 84 3.06 -0.42 7.52
N PHE A 85 3.64 -1.56 7.90
CA PHE A 85 3.73 -2.77 7.08
C PHE A 85 2.66 -3.81 7.42
N ARG A 86 1.77 -3.52 8.38
CA ARG A 86 0.73 -4.45 8.86
C ARG A 86 -0.67 -3.84 8.80
N PRO A 87 -1.16 -3.50 7.60
CA PRO A 87 -2.52 -3.00 7.40
C PRO A 87 -3.59 -4.09 7.62
N LYS A 88 -4.85 -3.69 7.60
CA LYS A 88 -5.97 -4.62 7.43
C LYS A 88 -6.29 -4.76 5.93
N VAL A 89 -6.57 -5.99 5.52
CA VAL A 89 -6.83 -6.34 4.12
C VAL A 89 -8.15 -7.10 3.99
N LYS A 90 -8.91 -6.84 2.94
CA LYS A 90 -10.07 -7.63 2.54
C LYS A 90 -9.63 -8.60 1.44
N ILE A 91 -9.87 -9.90 1.61
CA ILE A 91 -9.56 -10.89 0.59
C ILE A 91 -10.52 -10.74 -0.58
N VAL A 92 -9.97 -10.54 -1.79
CA VAL A 92 -10.73 -10.35 -3.03
C VAL A 92 -10.52 -11.47 -4.05
N ALA A 93 -9.45 -12.25 -3.89
CA ALA A 93 -9.27 -13.51 -4.61
C ALA A 93 -8.62 -14.56 -3.71
N ASP A 94 -9.08 -15.80 -3.84
CA ASP A 94 -8.53 -16.94 -3.13
C ASP A 94 -7.18 -17.41 -3.71
N ARG A 95 -6.64 -18.49 -3.16
CA ARG A 95 -5.36 -19.09 -3.57
C ARG A 95 -5.34 -19.59 -5.01
N ASP A 96 -6.52 -19.88 -5.57
CA ASP A 96 -6.72 -20.32 -6.95
C ASP A 96 -7.01 -19.15 -7.90
N ARG A 97 -6.84 -17.91 -7.42
CA ARG A 97 -7.12 -16.65 -8.12
C ARG A 97 -8.60 -16.47 -8.51
N LYS A 98 -9.50 -17.19 -7.86
CA LYS A 98 -10.93 -16.99 -8.06
C LYS A 98 -11.37 -15.79 -7.25
N LYS A 99 -12.11 -14.89 -7.89
CA LYS A 99 -12.70 -13.73 -7.21
C LYS A 99 -13.65 -14.19 -6.11
N VAL A 100 -13.46 -13.65 -4.91
CA VAL A 100 -14.28 -13.93 -3.72
C VAL A 100 -14.54 -12.64 -2.97
N ASP A 101 -15.67 -12.57 -2.27
CA ASP A 101 -15.89 -11.55 -1.25
C ASP A 101 -15.48 -12.15 0.11
N GLY A 102 -14.17 -12.12 0.37
CA GLY A 102 -13.56 -12.83 1.48
C GLY A 102 -13.54 -12.04 2.78
N ALA A 103 -12.92 -12.64 3.80
CA ALA A 103 -12.85 -12.05 5.13
C ALA A 103 -11.93 -10.81 5.18
N LEU A 104 -12.18 -9.96 6.18
CA LEU A 104 -11.23 -8.94 6.62
C LEU A 104 -10.16 -9.59 7.50
N VAL A 105 -8.91 -9.50 7.07
CA VAL A 105 -7.74 -10.04 7.74
C VAL A 105 -6.91 -8.88 8.30
N ASP A 106 -6.63 -8.94 9.58
CA ASP A 106 -5.72 -8.00 10.25
C ASP A 106 -4.31 -8.60 10.26
N LEU A 107 -3.41 -8.02 9.47
CA LEU A 107 -2.05 -8.53 9.32
C LEU A 107 -1.18 -8.28 10.57
N SER A 108 -1.64 -7.44 11.51
CA SER A 108 -0.93 -7.25 12.78
C SER A 108 -1.05 -8.43 13.75
N LYS A 109 -1.97 -9.38 13.46
CA LYS A 109 -2.15 -10.59 14.26
C LYS A 109 -0.95 -11.51 14.15
N ARG A 110 -0.56 -12.05 15.30
CA ARG A 110 0.52 -13.03 15.45
C ARG A 110 -0.04 -14.43 15.58
N GLU A 111 0.77 -15.42 15.22
CA GLU A 111 0.42 -16.82 15.42
C GLU A 111 0.34 -17.15 16.91
N GLU A 112 -0.57 -18.05 17.29
CA GLU A 112 -0.72 -18.48 18.67
C GLU A 112 0.54 -19.20 19.15
N GLY A 113 1.23 -18.62 20.14
CA GLY A 113 2.44 -19.19 20.72
C GLY A 113 3.76 -18.86 20.00
N SER A 114 3.74 -17.94 19.02
CA SER A 114 4.95 -17.48 18.32
C SER A 114 5.04 -15.95 18.23
N ASP A 115 6.25 -15.44 18.01
CA ASP A 115 6.50 -14.02 17.70
C ASP A 115 6.30 -13.71 16.20
N THR A 116 5.93 -14.73 15.39
CA THR A 116 5.67 -14.63 13.95
C THR A 116 4.29 -14.04 13.66
N TYR A 117 4.20 -13.23 12.61
CA TYR A 117 2.92 -12.75 12.07
C TYR A 117 2.20 -13.90 11.36
N ALA A 118 0.87 -13.94 11.50
CA ALA A 118 0.06 -15.02 10.92
C ALA A 118 -0.03 -14.95 9.39
N VAL A 119 0.02 -13.74 8.83
CA VAL A 119 -0.05 -13.49 7.38
C VAL A 119 0.83 -12.29 7.03
N GLY A 120 1.61 -12.42 5.96
CA GLY A 120 2.50 -11.39 5.44
C GLY A 120 2.11 -10.88 4.05
N ILE A 121 2.66 -9.72 3.66
CA ILE A 121 2.57 -9.20 2.28
C ILE A 121 3.85 -9.60 1.54
N VAL A 122 3.68 -10.26 0.40
CA VAL A 122 4.76 -10.62 -0.52
C VAL A 122 5.07 -9.46 -1.46
N SER A 123 4.05 -8.86 -2.07
CA SER A 123 4.22 -7.74 -3.01
C SER A 123 2.94 -6.92 -3.17
N ALA A 124 3.10 -5.67 -3.60
CA ALA A 124 2.01 -4.87 -4.14
C ALA A 124 1.75 -5.27 -5.61
N LEU A 125 0.49 -5.25 -6.04
CA LEU A 125 0.05 -5.64 -7.37
C LEU A 125 -0.64 -4.47 -8.07
N ILE A 126 -0.66 -4.53 -9.40
CA ILE A 126 -1.44 -3.62 -10.25
C ILE A 126 -2.87 -4.20 -10.38
N PRO A 127 -3.92 -3.51 -9.90
CA PRO A 127 -5.28 -4.06 -9.85
C PRO A 127 -5.79 -4.58 -11.21
N GLU A 128 -5.49 -3.86 -12.29
CA GLU A 128 -5.97 -4.14 -13.64
C GLU A 128 -5.42 -5.47 -14.19
N GLU A 129 -4.17 -5.82 -13.85
CA GLU A 129 -3.55 -7.08 -14.30
C GLU A 129 -4.22 -8.31 -13.70
N TYR A 130 -4.88 -8.14 -12.54
CA TYR A 130 -5.57 -9.20 -11.81
C TYR A 130 -7.09 -9.07 -11.88
N GLY A 131 -7.61 -8.11 -12.67
CA GLY A 131 -9.02 -7.85 -12.82
C GLY A 131 -9.72 -7.47 -11.50
N VAL A 132 -8.99 -6.91 -10.54
CA VAL A 132 -9.54 -6.50 -9.24
C VAL A 132 -10.12 -5.10 -9.35
N ASN A 133 -11.38 -4.93 -8.96
CA ASN A 133 -11.99 -3.61 -8.82
C ASN A 133 -11.87 -3.16 -7.36
N VAL A 134 -11.02 -2.17 -7.11
CA VAL A 134 -10.73 -1.67 -5.76
C VAL A 134 -11.96 -1.04 -5.10
N ALA A 135 -12.85 -0.41 -5.88
CA ALA A 135 -14.04 0.26 -5.34
C ALA A 135 -15.00 -0.74 -4.64
N ASP A 136 -15.10 -1.96 -5.17
CA ASP A 136 -15.97 -3.01 -4.63
C ASP A 136 -15.46 -3.54 -3.27
N ALA A 137 -14.17 -3.37 -2.98
CA ALA A 137 -13.55 -3.82 -1.75
C ALA A 137 -13.55 -2.78 -0.62
N LEU A 138 -13.80 -1.50 -0.95
CA LEU A 138 -13.80 -0.37 -0.02
C LEU A 138 -15.21 0.12 0.37
N THR A 139 -16.25 -0.50 -0.19
CA THR A 139 -17.67 -0.23 0.12
C THR A 139 -18.16 -1.19 1.20
#